data_AF-A0AAD4N6J0-F1
#
_entry.id   AF-A0AAD4N6J0-F1
#
_cell.length_a   1.000
_cell.length_b   1.000
_cell.length_c   1.000
_cell.angle_alpha   90.00
_cell.angle_beta   90.00
_cell.angle_gamma   90.00
#
_symmetry.space_group_name_H-M   'P 1'
#
loop_
_entity.id
_entity.type
_entity.pdbx_description
1 polymer ?
#
loop_
_entity_poly.entity_id
_entity_poly.type
_entity_poly.pdbx_seq_one_letter_code
_entity_poly.pdbx_strand_id
1 'polypeptide(L)'
;MSSGNKGYVKLNTEPSSSSSFVQDSFQQQERILAEQDDTLEKVGDSLRVIKSMTHQIGDELHDQSEMLDDLSASMLNTDSRMNNVMKKLARLAHLEDDNRQCQAIIFLIGLIVVLLFVLVYGSVLATWKWISVISFLPYIASDSDSSIDHSGYVIYCPCMGRFGNQMEHFLGSLAFSKALNRTLVLPPIIEYPQGSTQATMTNFEEYFEVIPLLDYHRVVTMSVFTAEIAPFIWPTENRRVGCWAPRPGVYDTSKIGCHATEGNPFGPFWKHVGVKFTDEFYFGDIPGGFDLEEPEVAKKWSLRYPSDQYPVLAFSSAPAHFPAIKEHRHLQKFAHWNSIVLNDAQKFVDENLQRPYIGIHLRNNIDWIRVCNLYENGDEARRHIFASAQCTGFAWEHGKLSREACLPGINTIANMIVDKSNHFGANSVYVASDYQHYIKELQHRLNQHNKNIRVVRLKQNQSDVRLELAILEMSDHFIGNCVSTFSAFVVRQREFHNFPNKSTSFFGFEMKLPPKSEL
;
A
#
# COMPACT_ATOMS: atom_id res chain seq x y z
N MET A 1 40.52 -57.74 79.00
CA MET A 1 41.62 -56.77 79.16
C MET A 1 41.40 -55.63 78.18
N SER A 2 41.64 -54.40 78.64
CA SER A 2 41.82 -53.16 77.86
C SER A 2 40.61 -52.32 77.43
N SER A 3 40.61 -51.11 78.01
CA SER A 3 40.31 -49.80 77.43
C SER A 3 38.88 -49.42 77.06
N GLY A 4 38.37 -48.40 77.78
CA GLY A 4 37.32 -47.51 77.29
C GLY A 4 37.91 -46.15 76.91
N ASN A 5 37.25 -45.42 76.01
CA ASN A 5 37.23 -43.96 76.06
C ASN A 5 36.06 -43.35 75.25
N LYS A 6 35.23 -42.59 75.97
CA LYS A 6 34.51 -41.33 75.68
C LYS A 6 33.90 -41.08 74.29
N GLY A 7 32.59 -40.83 74.30
CA GLY A 7 31.78 -40.50 73.12
C GLY A 7 31.73 -39.02 72.74
N TYR A 8 30.88 -38.73 71.75
CA TYR A 8 30.33 -37.41 71.43
C TYR A 8 28.96 -37.58 70.74
N VAL A 9 27.97 -36.81 71.18
CA VAL A 9 26.75 -36.49 70.43
C VAL A 9 27.00 -35.19 69.68
N LYS A 10 26.72 -35.12 68.37
CA LYS A 10 26.69 -33.86 67.62
C LYS A 10 25.69 -33.87 66.44
N LEU A 11 24.73 -32.95 66.59
CA LEU A 11 24.04 -32.08 65.61
C LEU A 11 23.27 -32.65 64.40
N ASN A 12 21.94 -32.50 64.48
CA ASN A 12 21.02 -32.18 63.35
C ASN A 12 21.58 -30.98 62.56
N THR A 13 21.47 -30.86 61.24
CA THR A 13 20.27 -30.76 60.38
C THR A 13 20.77 -30.71 58.93
N GLU A 14 20.05 -31.24 57.94
CA GLU A 14 19.90 -30.66 56.58
C GLU A 14 18.85 -31.43 55.73
N PRO A 15 18.18 -30.78 54.76
CA PRO A 15 16.77 -30.99 54.48
C PRO A 15 16.46 -31.59 53.10
N SER A 16 15.29 -32.22 53.03
CA SER A 16 14.60 -32.65 51.82
C SER A 16 13.88 -31.48 51.14
N SER A 17 14.40 -30.92 50.04
CA SER A 17 13.64 -29.97 49.20
C SER A 17 14.10 -29.82 47.74
N SER A 18 15.06 -30.62 47.28
CA SER A 18 15.67 -30.44 45.95
C SER A 18 14.99 -31.20 44.81
N SER A 19 14.10 -32.17 45.07
CA SER A 19 13.50 -32.98 44.00
C SER A 19 12.23 -32.37 43.37
N SER A 20 11.41 -31.64 44.13
CA SER A 20 10.18 -31.04 43.59
C SER A 20 10.47 -29.80 42.73
N PHE A 21 11.48 -29.01 43.09
CA PHE A 21 11.88 -27.81 42.33
C PHE A 21 12.45 -28.14 40.95
N VAL A 22 13.20 -29.25 40.83
CA VAL A 22 13.76 -29.71 39.56
C VAL A 22 12.66 -30.24 38.63
N GLN A 23 11.64 -30.92 39.18
CA GLN A 23 10.50 -31.44 38.42
C GLN A 23 9.62 -30.30 37.88
N ASP A 24 9.32 -29.30 38.71
CA ASP A 24 8.52 -28.13 38.30
C ASP A 24 9.28 -27.27 37.27
N SER A 25 10.60 -27.14 37.41
CA SER A 25 11.45 -26.44 36.44
C SER A 25 11.43 -27.13 35.07
N PHE A 26 11.46 -28.47 35.03
CA PHE A 26 11.40 -29.23 33.78
C PHE A 26 10.03 -29.13 33.09
N GLN A 27 8.93 -29.20 33.84
CA GLN A 27 7.58 -29.04 33.27
C GLN A 27 7.34 -27.61 32.76
N GLN A 28 7.90 -26.61 33.44
CA GLN A 28 7.82 -25.23 32.98
C GLN A 28 8.68 -25.02 31.72
N GLN A 29 9.82 -25.68 31.62
CA GLN A 29 10.69 -25.63 30.44
C GLN A 29 10.08 -26.35 29.23
N GLU A 30 9.34 -27.45 29.42
CA GLU A 30 8.55 -28.10 28.36
C GLU A 30 7.38 -27.23 27.87
N ARG A 31 6.70 -26.50 28.76
CA ARG A 31 5.64 -25.56 28.36
C ARG A 31 6.19 -24.38 27.56
N ILE A 32 7.34 -23.84 27.98
CA ILE A 32 8.02 -22.75 27.25
C ILE A 32 8.53 -23.22 25.88
N LEU A 33 8.99 -24.48 25.77
CA LEU A 33 9.38 -25.06 24.48
C LEU A 33 8.18 -25.32 23.56
N ALA A 34 7.05 -25.81 24.10
CA ALA A 34 5.82 -26.00 23.33
C ALA A 34 5.19 -24.68 22.84
N GLU A 35 5.28 -23.63 23.65
CA GLU A 35 4.79 -22.29 23.31
C GLU A 35 5.70 -21.60 22.26
N GLN A 36 7.01 -21.86 22.33
CA GLN A 36 7.96 -21.45 21.29
C GLN A 36 7.77 -22.24 19.98
N ASP A 37 7.41 -23.53 20.02
CA ASP A 37 7.12 -24.33 18.82
C ASP A 37 5.86 -23.85 18.09
N ASP A 38 4.78 -23.48 18.81
CA ASP A 38 3.57 -22.88 18.21
C ASP A 38 3.87 -21.51 17.56
N THR A 39 4.76 -20.74 18.18
CA THR A 39 5.23 -19.46 17.62
C THR A 39 6.14 -19.70 16.40
N LEU A 40 6.99 -20.72 16.43
CA LEU A 40 7.86 -21.13 15.31
C LEU A 40 7.05 -21.73 14.15
N GLU A 41 5.90 -22.34 14.39
CA GLU A 41 4.99 -22.83 13.35
C GLU A 41 4.27 -21.65 12.65
N LYS A 42 3.80 -20.66 13.40
CA LYS A 42 3.20 -19.41 12.86
C LYS A 42 4.21 -18.57 12.07
N VAL A 43 5.43 -18.45 12.60
CA VAL A 43 6.56 -17.82 11.91
C VAL A 43 7.00 -18.68 10.72
N GLY A 44 6.98 -20.01 10.85
CA GLY A 44 7.34 -20.97 9.80
C GLY A 44 6.38 -20.95 8.61
N ASP A 45 5.08 -20.80 8.85
CA ASP A 45 4.08 -20.65 7.79
C ASP A 45 4.17 -19.28 7.12
N SER A 46 4.42 -18.21 7.88
CA SER A 46 4.69 -16.87 7.32
C SER A 46 5.98 -16.84 6.50
N LEU A 47 7.04 -17.50 6.96
CA LEU A 47 8.31 -17.65 6.24
C LEU A 47 8.18 -18.57 5.03
N ARG A 48 7.32 -19.59 5.07
CA ARG A 48 7.05 -20.46 3.90
C ARG A 48 6.23 -19.72 2.85
N VAL A 49 5.32 -18.83 3.24
CA VAL A 49 4.62 -17.91 2.32
C VAL A 49 5.60 -16.90 1.71
N ILE A 50 6.48 -16.28 2.51
CA ILE A 50 7.51 -15.37 2.00
C ILE A 50 8.50 -16.10 1.08
N LYS A 51 8.94 -17.32 1.44
CA LYS A 51 9.85 -18.15 0.63
C LYS A 51 9.19 -18.62 -0.66
N SER A 52 7.91 -18.99 -0.63
CA SER A 52 7.09 -19.33 -1.80
C SER A 52 6.92 -18.14 -2.74
N MET A 53 6.63 -16.95 -2.20
CA MET A 53 6.53 -15.72 -2.98
C MET A 53 7.91 -15.26 -3.50
N THR A 54 8.99 -15.45 -2.74
CA THR A 54 10.37 -15.11 -3.18
C THR A 54 10.84 -16.00 -4.33
N HIS A 55 10.46 -17.29 -4.31
CA HIS A 55 10.76 -18.21 -5.41
C HIS A 55 9.93 -17.89 -6.66
N GLN A 56 8.65 -17.56 -6.50
CA GLN A 56 7.78 -17.11 -7.60
C GLN A 56 8.15 -15.72 -8.15
N ILE A 57 8.77 -14.84 -7.36
CA ILE A 57 9.32 -13.55 -7.85
C ILE A 57 10.55 -13.77 -8.74
N GLY A 58 11.37 -14.78 -8.44
CA GLY A 58 12.51 -15.16 -9.29
C GLY A 58 12.08 -15.70 -10.65
N ASP A 59 10.99 -16.48 -10.70
CA ASP A 59 10.47 -17.06 -11.93
C ASP A 59 9.60 -16.07 -12.74
N GLU A 60 8.88 -15.14 -12.09
CA GLU A 60 8.12 -14.06 -12.77
C GLU A 60 9.05 -13.02 -13.45
N LEU A 61 10.25 -12.79 -12.91
CA LEU A 61 11.29 -12.00 -13.58
C LEU A 61 11.83 -12.68 -14.85
N HIS A 62 11.73 -14.01 -14.96
CA HIS A 62 12.10 -14.76 -16.15
C HIS A 62 10.96 -14.79 -17.19
N ASP A 63 9.71 -14.97 -16.75
CA ASP A 63 8.52 -14.92 -17.62
C ASP A 63 8.27 -13.53 -18.25
N GLN A 64 8.71 -12.45 -17.58
CA GLN A 64 8.69 -11.09 -18.16
C GLN A 64 9.78 -10.83 -19.20
N SER A 65 10.71 -11.77 -19.42
CA SER A 65 11.62 -11.74 -20.58
C SER A 65 10.96 -12.31 -21.83
N GLU A 66 10.01 -13.24 -21.71
CA GLU A 66 9.38 -13.93 -22.85
C GLU A 66 8.16 -13.16 -23.39
N MET A 67 7.56 -12.27 -22.59
CA MET A 67 6.47 -11.36 -23.03
C MET A 67 6.97 -10.08 -23.73
N LEU A 68 8.29 -9.85 -23.77
CA LEU A 68 8.88 -8.69 -24.47
C LEU A 68 8.90 -8.87 -26.00
N ASP A 69 8.93 -10.11 -26.50
CA ASP A 69 8.97 -10.37 -27.94
C ASP A 69 7.60 -10.15 -28.62
N ASP A 70 6.49 -10.49 -27.95
CA ASP A 70 5.13 -10.30 -28.48
C ASP A 70 4.66 -8.83 -28.38
N LEU A 71 5.17 -8.09 -27.38
CA LEU A 71 4.99 -6.64 -27.27
C LEU A 71 5.81 -5.88 -28.33
N SER A 72 7.00 -6.36 -28.68
CA SER A 72 7.84 -5.80 -29.75
C SER A 72 7.17 -5.93 -31.13
N ALA A 73 6.54 -7.07 -31.41
CA ALA A 73 5.75 -7.27 -32.64
C ALA A 73 4.52 -6.34 -32.72
N SER A 74 3.88 -6.06 -31.59
CA SER A 74 2.74 -5.13 -31.50
C SER A 74 3.16 -3.65 -31.57
N MET A 75 4.36 -3.32 -31.07
CA MET A 75 4.96 -1.98 -31.14
C MET A 75 5.38 -1.61 -32.57
N LEU A 76 5.96 -2.54 -33.34
CA LEU A 76 6.31 -2.34 -34.75
C LEU A 76 5.09 -2.03 -35.63
N ASN A 77 3.94 -2.65 -35.34
CA ASN A 77 2.69 -2.35 -36.05
C ASN A 77 2.12 -0.96 -35.69
N THR A 78 2.38 -0.45 -34.49
CA THR A 78 1.89 0.87 -34.03
C THR A 78 2.74 2.02 -34.57
N ASP A 79 4.06 1.81 -34.70
CA ASP A 79 5.00 2.82 -35.22
C ASP A 79 4.75 3.13 -36.71
N SER A 80 4.30 2.14 -37.48
CA SER A 80 3.88 2.33 -38.88
C SER A 80 2.64 3.24 -39.02
N ARG A 81 1.73 3.22 -38.04
CA ARG A 81 0.53 4.07 -38.03
C ARG A 81 0.87 5.50 -37.62
N MET A 82 1.79 5.67 -36.66
CA MET A 82 2.23 6.99 -36.20
C MET A 82 3.04 7.74 -37.26
N ASN A 83 3.92 7.05 -38.00
CA ASN A 83 4.65 7.65 -39.12
C ASN A 83 3.74 8.15 -40.26
N ASN A 84 2.62 7.47 -40.50
CA ASN A 84 1.62 7.90 -41.49
C ASN A 84 0.81 9.11 -41.01
N VAL A 85 0.59 9.26 -39.70
CA VAL A 85 -0.09 10.42 -39.10
C VAL A 85 0.86 11.62 -39.04
N MET A 86 2.13 11.44 -38.67
CA MET A 86 3.14 12.50 -38.68
C MET A 86 3.40 13.05 -40.09
N LYS A 87 3.39 12.20 -41.13
CA LYS A 87 3.45 12.66 -42.53
C LYS A 87 2.23 13.47 -42.96
N LYS A 88 1.05 13.24 -42.37
CA LYS A 88 -0.16 14.03 -42.64
C LYS A 88 -0.14 15.37 -41.90
N LEU A 89 0.37 15.41 -40.67
CA LEU A 89 0.56 16.63 -39.89
C LEU A 89 1.66 17.53 -40.49
N ALA A 90 2.77 16.96 -40.95
CA ALA A 90 3.83 17.71 -41.62
C ALA A 90 3.38 18.34 -42.96
N ARG A 91 2.35 17.78 -43.61
CA ARG A 91 1.74 18.37 -44.81
C ARG A 91 0.71 19.46 -44.48
N LEU A 92 0.08 19.41 -43.31
CA LEU A 92 -0.85 20.43 -42.84
C LEU A 92 -0.16 21.63 -42.17
N ALA A 93 1.09 21.46 -41.71
CA ALA A 93 1.89 22.52 -41.12
C ALA A 93 2.61 23.42 -42.15
N HIS A 94 2.55 23.10 -43.45
CA HIS A 94 3.26 23.86 -44.50
C HIS A 94 2.32 24.66 -45.42
N LEU A 95 1.13 25.01 -44.95
CA LEU A 95 0.24 25.93 -45.65
C LEU A 95 -0.40 26.90 -44.66
N GLU A 96 0.37 27.88 -44.19
CA GLU A 96 -0.17 29.22 -43.88
C GLU A 96 0.96 30.24 -43.97
N ASP A 97 0.96 30.99 -45.08
CA ASP A 97 1.78 32.17 -45.30
C ASP A 97 1.02 33.35 -44.68
N ASP A 98 1.58 33.99 -43.64
CA ASP A 98 1.10 35.32 -43.25
C ASP A 98 2.13 36.07 -42.37
N ASN A 99 3.12 36.69 -43.02
CA ASN A 99 4.13 37.58 -42.40
C ASN A 99 3.53 38.72 -41.54
N ARG A 100 2.23 39.00 -41.65
CA ARG A 100 1.51 39.98 -40.81
C ARG A 100 1.12 39.45 -39.43
N GLN A 101 0.85 38.15 -39.30
CA GLN A 101 0.46 37.57 -38.00
C GLN A 101 1.65 37.43 -37.06
N CYS A 102 2.83 37.11 -37.60
CA CYS A 102 4.07 37.04 -36.83
C CYS A 102 4.49 38.43 -36.29
N GLN A 103 4.31 39.50 -37.10
CA GLN A 103 4.56 40.87 -36.64
C GLN A 103 3.61 41.31 -35.52
N ALA A 104 2.33 40.90 -35.57
CA ALA A 104 1.36 41.22 -34.52
C ALA A 104 1.72 40.54 -33.19
N ILE A 105 2.16 39.27 -33.22
CA ILE A 105 2.55 38.52 -32.03
C ILE A 105 3.83 39.11 -31.41
N ILE A 106 4.83 39.48 -32.21
CA ILE A 106 6.05 40.12 -31.72
C ILE A 106 5.76 41.46 -31.05
N PHE A 107 4.85 42.26 -31.64
CA PHE A 107 4.42 43.53 -31.04
C PHE A 107 3.71 43.30 -29.69
N LEU A 108 2.84 42.29 -29.60
CA LEU A 108 2.09 41.97 -28.38
C LEU A 108 3.01 41.49 -27.24
N ILE A 109 4.01 40.66 -27.56
CA ILE A 109 5.04 40.21 -26.60
C ILE A 109 5.86 41.41 -26.11
N GLY A 110 6.26 42.32 -27.01
CA GLY A 110 6.98 43.54 -26.63
C GLY A 110 6.19 44.41 -25.66
N LEU A 111 4.88 44.54 -25.88
CA LEU A 111 3.99 45.32 -25.01
C LEU A 111 3.85 44.69 -23.62
N ILE A 112 3.77 43.36 -23.54
CA ILE A 112 3.74 42.62 -22.26
C ILE A 112 5.07 42.80 -21.49
N VAL A 113 6.21 42.74 -22.16
CA VAL A 113 7.52 42.92 -21.52
C VAL A 113 7.66 44.34 -20.95
N VAL A 114 7.20 45.36 -21.67
CA VAL A 114 7.20 46.75 -21.17
C VAL A 114 6.29 46.91 -19.96
N LEU A 115 5.08 46.31 -19.97
CA LEU A 115 4.16 46.33 -18.83
C LEU A 115 4.76 45.63 -17.59
N LEU A 116 5.42 44.48 -17.78
CA LEU A 116 6.12 43.79 -16.70
C LEU A 116 7.28 44.63 -16.15
N PHE A 117 8.03 45.30 -17.02
CA PHE A 117 9.11 46.19 -16.59
C PHE A 117 8.60 47.36 -15.76
N VAL A 118 7.48 47.98 -16.15
CA VAL A 118 6.86 49.07 -15.37
C VAL A 118 6.31 48.58 -14.03
N LEU A 119 5.73 47.38 -13.97
CA LEU A 119 5.24 46.79 -12.70
C LEU A 119 6.39 46.46 -11.74
N VAL A 120 7.47 45.88 -12.24
CA VAL A 120 8.64 45.52 -11.43
C VAL A 120 9.40 46.77 -10.97
N TYR A 121 9.67 47.73 -11.86
CA TYR A 121 10.39 48.94 -11.45
C TYR A 121 9.52 49.94 -10.68
N GLY A 122 8.21 49.99 -10.94
CA GLY A 122 7.25 50.79 -10.17
C GLY A 122 7.11 50.31 -8.73
N SER A 123 7.14 49.00 -8.49
CA SER A 123 7.07 48.41 -7.14
C SER A 123 8.39 48.56 -6.35
N VAL A 124 9.54 48.57 -7.04
CA VAL A 124 10.86 48.80 -6.41
C VAL A 124 11.05 50.26 -5.98
N LEU A 125 10.53 51.24 -6.73
CA LEU A 125 10.59 52.65 -6.33
C LEU A 125 9.62 53.01 -5.18
N ALA A 126 8.50 52.29 -5.06
CA ALA A 126 7.52 52.49 -3.97
C ALA A 126 7.99 51.92 -2.62
N THR A 127 8.84 50.88 -2.63
CA THR A 127 9.29 50.17 -1.43
C THR A 127 10.56 50.75 -0.80
N TRP A 128 11.36 51.55 -1.54
CA TRP A 128 12.54 52.21 -1.01
C TRP A 128 12.25 53.33 0.02
N LYS A 129 11.00 53.82 0.11
CA LYS A 129 10.58 54.76 1.16
C LYS A 129 10.12 54.11 2.47
N TRP A 130 9.94 52.79 2.50
CA TRP A 130 9.46 52.06 3.69
C TRP A 130 10.54 51.28 4.45
N ILE A 131 11.74 51.14 3.87
CA ILE A 131 12.84 50.36 4.46
C ILE A 131 13.58 51.13 5.57
N SER A 132 13.37 52.44 5.73
CA SER A 132 14.05 53.23 6.77
C SER A 132 13.32 53.32 8.12
N VAL A 133 12.18 52.64 8.31
CA VAL A 133 11.35 52.75 9.54
C VAL A 133 11.21 51.42 10.31
N ILE A 134 11.73 50.30 9.79
CA ILE A 134 11.62 48.97 10.44
C ILE A 134 13.00 48.47 10.90
N SER A 135 13.77 49.33 11.57
CA SER A 135 15.10 48.96 12.11
C SER A 135 15.11 48.79 13.64
N PHE A 136 13.96 48.79 14.31
CA PHE A 136 13.88 48.61 15.77
C PHE A 136 12.65 47.79 16.20
N LEU A 137 12.63 46.51 15.82
CA LEU A 137 11.89 45.49 16.55
C LEU A 137 12.89 44.40 16.95
N PRO A 138 12.99 44.04 18.25
CA PRO A 138 13.84 42.95 18.66
C PRO A 138 13.36 41.67 17.98
N TYR A 139 14.25 41.06 17.22
CA TYR A 139 14.12 39.72 16.67
C TYR A 139 13.94 38.77 17.87
N ILE A 140 12.69 38.45 18.20
CA ILE A 140 12.40 37.25 18.99
C ILE A 140 12.81 36.12 18.06
N ALA A 141 14.02 35.59 18.27
CA ALA A 141 14.36 34.27 17.78
C ALA A 141 13.33 33.32 18.39
N SER A 142 12.32 32.94 17.61
CA SER A 142 11.55 31.76 17.96
C SER A 142 12.51 30.59 17.80
N ASP A 143 12.86 30.00 18.93
CA ASP A 143 13.58 28.74 19.03
C ASP A 143 12.94 27.73 18.08
N SER A 144 13.60 27.44 16.95
CA SER A 144 13.11 26.52 15.92
C SER A 144 13.51 25.09 16.25
N ASP A 145 13.29 24.66 17.49
CA ASP A 145 13.64 23.33 17.99
C ASP A 145 12.43 22.37 17.99
N SER A 146 11.39 22.66 17.19
CA SER A 146 10.13 21.88 17.18
C SER A 146 9.89 21.00 15.94
N SER A 147 10.81 20.90 14.98
CA SER A 147 10.57 20.16 13.71
C SER A 147 11.19 18.76 13.65
N ILE A 148 12.11 18.40 14.54
CA ILE A 148 12.83 17.11 14.53
C ILE A 148 12.31 16.20 15.65
N ASP A 149 11.81 15.02 15.30
CA ASP A 149 11.45 13.98 16.28
C ASP A 149 12.70 13.20 16.70
N HIS A 150 13.17 13.46 17.93
CA HIS A 150 14.32 12.75 18.51
C HIS A 150 14.05 11.25 18.76
N SER A 151 12.79 10.81 18.71
CA SER A 151 12.45 9.38 18.72
C SER A 151 12.84 8.70 17.40
N GLY A 152 13.08 9.48 16.35
CA GLY A 152 13.51 9.04 15.02
C GLY A 152 12.37 8.71 14.07
N TYR A 153 12.74 8.26 12.87
CA TYR A 153 11.84 8.10 11.73
C TYR A 153 11.87 6.69 11.15
N VAL A 154 10.76 6.27 10.54
CA VAL A 154 10.66 5.06 9.71
C VAL A 154 10.34 5.48 8.28
N ILE A 155 11.09 4.98 7.32
CA ILE A 155 10.87 5.20 5.88
C ILE A 155 10.98 3.85 5.17
N TYR A 156 10.15 3.60 4.16
CA TYR A 156 10.20 2.33 3.44
C TYR A 156 9.78 2.50 1.98
N CYS A 157 10.17 1.55 1.14
CA CYS A 157 9.59 1.43 -0.19
C CYS A 157 8.36 0.50 -0.17
N PRO A 158 7.18 0.93 -0.66
CA PRO A 158 6.03 0.05 -0.90
C PRO A 158 6.26 -0.79 -2.18
N CYS A 159 7.42 -1.43 -2.30
CA CYS A 159 7.95 -2.03 -3.53
C CYS A 159 7.31 -3.37 -3.94
N MET A 160 6.25 -3.83 -3.27
CA MET A 160 5.59 -5.10 -3.56
C MET A 160 4.16 -4.89 -4.04
N GLY A 161 3.89 -5.31 -5.27
CA GLY A 161 2.57 -5.29 -5.88
C GLY A 161 2.07 -3.90 -6.29
N ARG A 162 0.77 -3.81 -6.58
CA ARG A 162 0.09 -2.57 -7.00
C ARG A 162 -0.58 -1.89 -5.82
N PHE A 163 -1.31 -0.80 -6.06
CA PHE A 163 -2.02 0.00 -5.05
C PHE A 163 -2.62 -0.81 -3.89
N GLY A 164 -3.43 -1.84 -4.18
CA GLY A 164 -4.06 -2.64 -3.13
C GLY A 164 -3.04 -3.30 -2.18
N ASN A 165 -1.98 -3.89 -2.71
CA ASN A 165 -0.90 -4.49 -1.90
C ASN A 165 -0.16 -3.44 -1.07
N GLN A 166 0.13 -2.30 -1.68
CA GLN A 166 0.82 -1.19 -1.02
C GLN A 166 0.00 -0.65 0.16
N MET A 167 -1.32 -0.59 0.02
CA MET A 167 -2.21 -0.18 1.10
C MET A 167 -2.39 -1.25 2.17
N GLU A 168 -2.31 -2.56 1.87
CA GLU A 168 -2.22 -3.59 2.93
C GLU A 168 -0.96 -3.36 3.80
N HIS A 169 0.18 -3.17 3.13
CA HIS A 169 1.46 -2.90 3.80
C HIS A 169 1.45 -1.61 4.60
N PHE A 170 0.82 -0.54 4.08
CA PHE A 170 0.74 0.74 4.77
C PHE A 170 0.11 0.62 6.15
N LEU A 171 -0.96 -0.18 6.31
CA LEU A 171 -1.61 -0.40 7.60
C LEU A 171 -0.63 -1.01 8.61
N GLY A 172 0.13 -2.02 8.20
CA GLY A 172 1.14 -2.64 9.07
C GLY A 172 2.32 -1.70 9.36
N SER A 173 2.83 -0.98 8.37
CA SER A 173 3.93 -0.02 8.56
C SER A 173 3.55 1.14 9.49
N LEU A 174 2.29 1.56 9.46
CA LEU A 174 1.75 2.58 10.37
C LEU A 174 1.71 2.06 11.82
N ALA A 175 1.22 0.83 12.02
CA ALA A 175 1.25 0.17 13.34
C ALA A 175 2.68 -0.05 13.85
N PHE A 176 3.57 -0.54 12.99
CA PHE A 176 4.98 -0.76 13.27
C PHE A 176 5.68 0.53 13.76
N SER A 177 5.46 1.64 13.05
CA SER A 177 6.03 2.93 13.39
C SER A 177 5.52 3.44 14.75
N LYS A 178 4.24 3.21 15.05
CA LYS A 178 3.65 3.52 16.36
C LYS A 178 4.26 2.68 17.47
N ALA A 179 4.42 1.38 17.26
CA ALA A 179 4.98 0.45 18.23
C ALA A 179 6.44 0.78 18.58
N LEU A 180 7.23 1.25 17.60
CA LEU A 180 8.59 1.75 17.84
C LEU A 180 8.65 3.20 18.33
N ASN A 181 7.51 3.89 18.44
CA ASN A 181 7.43 5.31 18.73
C ASN A 181 8.29 6.18 17.79
N ARG A 182 8.32 5.86 16.49
CA ARG A 182 9.09 6.60 15.46
C ARG A 182 8.14 7.23 14.46
N THR A 183 8.38 8.48 14.06
CA THR A 183 7.53 9.16 13.08
C THR A 183 7.58 8.43 11.73
N LEU A 184 6.43 8.09 11.15
CA LEU A 184 6.38 7.45 9.84
C LEU A 184 6.52 8.49 8.73
N VAL A 185 7.47 8.29 7.83
CA VAL A 185 7.58 9.02 6.57
C VAL A 185 6.64 8.36 5.56
N LEU A 186 5.60 9.08 5.15
CA LEU A 186 4.57 8.58 4.24
C LEU A 186 5.18 8.33 2.86
N PRO A 187 5.18 7.09 2.35
CA PRO A 187 5.80 6.79 1.07
C PRO A 187 4.93 7.29 -0.10
N PRO A 188 5.55 7.75 -1.19
CA PRO A 188 4.86 7.86 -2.46
C PRO A 188 4.27 6.51 -2.89
N ILE A 189 3.08 6.54 -3.46
CA ILE A 189 2.42 5.37 -4.04
C ILE A 189 3.05 5.05 -5.39
N ILE A 190 3.36 3.78 -5.61
CA ILE A 190 3.99 3.30 -6.84
C ILE A 190 2.92 2.90 -7.85
N GLU A 191 2.95 3.52 -9.01
CA GLU A 191 2.05 3.28 -10.12
C GLU A 191 2.77 2.62 -11.29
N TYR A 192 2.03 1.82 -12.06
CA TYR A 192 2.53 1.12 -13.24
C TYR A 192 1.69 1.54 -14.45
N PRO A 193 2.01 2.69 -15.09
CA PRO A 193 1.25 3.19 -16.23
C PRO A 193 1.25 2.19 -17.38
N GLN A 194 0.10 2.02 -18.03
CA GLN A 194 -0.04 1.10 -19.15
C GLN A 194 0.92 1.49 -20.29
N GLY A 195 1.72 0.54 -20.77
CA GLY A 195 2.70 0.76 -21.83
C GLY A 195 4.03 1.34 -21.35
N SER A 196 4.20 1.59 -20.05
CA SER A 196 5.49 1.94 -19.45
C SER A 196 6.18 0.70 -18.87
N THR A 197 7.50 0.60 -19.07
CA THR A 197 8.34 -0.40 -18.40
C THR A 197 8.87 0.10 -17.05
N GLN A 198 8.69 1.38 -16.72
CA GLN A 198 9.12 1.99 -15.48
C GLN A 198 7.93 2.38 -14.61
N ALA A 199 8.06 2.10 -13.31
CA ALA A 199 7.11 2.57 -12.32
C ALA A 199 7.26 4.08 -12.09
N THR A 200 6.13 4.72 -11.81
CA THR A 200 6.05 6.13 -11.42
C THR A 200 5.62 6.25 -9.97
N MET A 201 5.81 7.42 -9.37
CA MET A 201 5.60 7.66 -7.95
C MET A 201 4.73 8.88 -7.84
N THR A 202 3.65 8.71 -7.11
CA THR A 202 2.69 9.75 -6.84
C THR A 202 2.71 10.00 -5.35
N ASN A 203 2.84 11.25 -4.94
CA ASN A 203 2.98 11.56 -3.52
C ASN A 203 1.74 11.10 -2.73
N PHE A 204 1.95 10.76 -1.45
CA PHE A 204 0.87 10.27 -0.59
C PHE A 204 -0.29 11.28 -0.50
N GLU A 205 0.04 12.57 -0.38
CA GLU A 205 -0.93 13.67 -0.29
C GLU A 205 -1.77 13.90 -1.56
N GLU A 206 -1.34 13.35 -2.70
CA GLU A 206 -2.15 13.34 -3.93
C GLU A 206 -3.27 12.28 -3.89
N TYR A 207 -3.20 11.35 -2.94
CA TYR A 207 -4.26 10.37 -2.66
C TYR A 207 -5.06 10.79 -1.42
N PHE A 208 -4.36 11.04 -0.32
CA PHE A 208 -4.97 11.09 1.00
C PHE A 208 -4.65 12.36 1.79
N GLU A 209 -5.52 12.72 2.70
CA GLU A 209 -5.22 13.74 3.70
C GLU A 209 -4.21 13.23 4.72
N VAL A 210 -3.26 14.08 5.11
CA VAL A 210 -2.22 13.73 6.10
C VAL A 210 -2.73 13.89 7.53
N ILE A 211 -3.58 14.90 7.77
CA ILE A 211 -4.03 15.28 9.12
C ILE A 211 -4.72 14.12 9.87
N PRO A 212 -5.67 13.37 9.26
CA PRO A 212 -6.35 12.29 9.98
C PRO A 212 -5.43 11.17 10.48
N LEU A 213 -4.26 10.98 9.85
CA LEU A 213 -3.28 9.99 10.30
C LEU A 213 -2.62 10.37 11.64
N LEU A 214 -2.53 11.68 11.93
CA LEU A 214 -1.95 12.19 13.17
C LEU A 214 -2.77 11.80 14.41
N ASP A 215 -4.06 11.50 14.24
CA ASP A 215 -4.91 10.98 15.32
C ASP A 215 -4.49 9.57 15.77
N TYR A 216 -3.82 8.81 14.89
CA TYR A 216 -3.25 7.51 15.24
C TYR A 216 -1.81 7.62 15.71
N HIS A 217 -0.96 8.23 14.89
CA HIS A 217 0.48 8.28 15.11
C HIS A 217 1.13 9.42 14.33
N ARG A 218 2.33 9.83 14.76
CA ARG A 218 3.08 10.89 14.10
C ARG A 218 3.50 10.46 12.69
N VAL A 219 3.18 11.30 11.72
CA VAL A 219 3.53 11.10 10.30
C VAL A 219 4.09 12.38 9.70
N VAL A 220 4.89 12.25 8.64
CA VAL A 220 5.39 13.36 7.82
C VAL A 220 5.39 12.93 6.36
N THR A 221 5.17 13.85 5.42
CA THR A 221 5.24 13.52 3.98
C THR A 221 6.70 13.27 3.55
N MET A 222 6.89 12.44 2.53
CA MET A 222 8.21 12.22 1.94
C MET A 222 8.88 13.52 1.47
N SER A 223 8.11 14.43 0.88
CA SER A 223 8.63 15.71 0.39
C SER A 223 9.17 16.58 1.53
N VAL A 224 8.42 16.71 2.64
CA VAL A 224 8.89 17.46 3.82
C VAL A 224 10.10 16.77 4.44
N PHE A 225 10.04 15.45 4.61
CA PHE A 225 11.15 14.71 5.21
C PHE A 225 12.45 14.86 4.42
N THR A 226 12.41 14.66 3.11
CA THR A 226 13.61 14.70 2.26
C THR A 226 14.18 16.11 2.10
N ALA A 227 13.33 17.14 2.07
CA ALA A 227 13.76 18.53 1.89
C ALA A 227 14.19 19.21 3.20
N GLU A 228 13.48 18.96 4.30
CA GLU A 228 13.60 19.77 5.52
C GLU A 228 14.19 19.01 6.72
N ILE A 229 14.14 17.67 6.74
CA ILE A 229 14.53 16.87 7.92
C ILE A 229 15.80 16.05 7.63
N ALA A 230 15.78 15.25 6.57
CA ALA A 230 16.84 14.33 6.20
C ALA A 230 18.24 14.99 6.05
N PRO A 231 18.39 16.22 5.53
CA PRO A 231 19.71 16.86 5.44
C PRO A 231 20.40 17.07 6.81
N PHE A 232 19.63 17.17 7.90
CA PHE A 232 20.16 17.45 9.24
C PHE A 232 20.42 16.19 10.07
N ILE A 233 19.52 15.20 9.98
CA ILE A 233 19.60 13.98 10.82
C ILE A 233 20.05 12.73 10.05
N TRP A 234 20.03 12.76 8.72
CA TRP A 234 20.29 11.59 7.86
C TRP A 234 21.10 11.97 6.61
N PRO A 235 22.34 12.47 6.81
CA PRO A 235 23.19 12.91 5.73
C PRO A 235 23.63 11.72 4.86
N THR A 236 23.99 12.00 3.61
CA THR A 236 24.18 10.98 2.55
C THR A 236 25.16 9.88 2.94
N GLU A 237 26.23 10.22 3.66
CA GLU A 237 27.26 9.30 4.16
C GLU A 237 26.74 8.26 5.16
N ASN A 238 25.65 8.55 5.87
CA ASN A 238 25.10 7.72 6.95
C ASN A 238 23.77 7.05 6.56
N ARG A 239 23.42 7.04 5.27
CA ARG A 239 22.15 6.47 4.80
C ARG A 239 22.22 4.95 4.76
N ARG A 240 21.73 4.33 5.84
CA ARG A 240 21.60 2.87 5.96
C ARG A 240 20.27 2.36 5.46
N VAL A 241 20.25 1.18 4.84
CA VAL A 241 19.02 0.44 4.50
C VAL A 241 18.93 -0.90 5.21
N GLY A 242 17.73 -1.21 5.70
CA GLY A 242 17.39 -2.41 6.43
C GLY A 242 16.72 -3.46 5.56
N CYS A 243 17.13 -4.71 5.71
CA CYS A 243 16.43 -5.89 5.20
C CYS A 243 16.50 -7.05 6.19
N TRP A 244 15.71 -8.11 5.95
CA TRP A 244 15.65 -9.26 6.87
C TRP A 244 17.02 -9.90 7.08
N ALA A 245 17.66 -10.30 5.99
CA ALA A 245 18.98 -10.91 5.97
C ALA A 245 19.68 -10.55 4.66
N PRO A 246 21.01 -10.57 4.62
CA PRO A 246 21.74 -10.35 3.37
C PRO A 246 21.41 -11.45 2.36
N ARG A 247 21.27 -11.07 1.08
CA ARG A 247 20.98 -11.96 -0.05
C ARG A 247 21.90 -11.67 -1.22
N PRO A 248 22.10 -12.62 -2.15
CA PRO A 248 22.77 -12.35 -3.42
C PRO A 248 22.02 -11.32 -4.26
N GLY A 249 22.77 -10.48 -4.98
CA GLY A 249 22.24 -9.56 -5.97
C GLY A 249 21.67 -10.29 -7.18
N VAL A 250 20.72 -9.65 -7.87
CA VAL A 250 20.07 -10.24 -9.06
C VAL A 250 21.00 -10.14 -10.27
N TYR A 251 21.71 -9.02 -10.41
CA TYR A 251 22.63 -8.78 -11.54
C TYR A 251 24.06 -9.24 -11.26
N ASP A 252 24.45 -9.26 -9.99
CA ASP A 252 25.78 -9.66 -9.52
C ASP A 252 25.64 -10.51 -8.26
N THR A 253 25.61 -11.83 -8.45
CA THR A 253 25.43 -12.80 -7.38
C THR A 253 26.63 -12.91 -6.43
N SER A 254 27.76 -12.28 -6.76
CA SER A 254 28.94 -12.23 -5.89
C SER A 254 28.80 -11.22 -4.76
N LYS A 255 27.91 -10.22 -4.94
CA LYS A 255 27.60 -9.22 -3.91
C LYS A 255 26.45 -9.70 -3.05
N ILE A 256 26.65 -9.57 -1.75
CA ILE A 256 25.73 -10.04 -0.70
C ILE A 256 25.31 -8.82 0.12
N GLY A 257 24.01 -8.55 0.20
CA GLY A 257 23.47 -7.41 0.91
C GLY A 257 21.96 -7.28 0.78
N CYS A 258 21.42 -6.09 1.01
CA CYS A 258 19.99 -5.82 0.87
C CYS A 258 19.57 -5.58 -0.59
N HIS A 259 20.47 -5.03 -1.41
CA HIS A 259 20.22 -4.71 -2.83
C HIS A 259 18.97 -3.84 -3.02
N ALA A 260 18.80 -2.83 -2.16
CA ALA A 260 17.56 -2.07 -2.02
C ALA A 260 17.20 -1.18 -3.23
N THR A 261 18.11 -1.04 -4.20
CA THR A 261 17.91 -0.24 -5.42
C THR A 261 17.97 -1.09 -6.69
N GLU A 262 18.03 -2.42 -6.58
CA GLU A 262 18.07 -3.31 -7.74
C GLU A 262 16.67 -3.61 -8.29
N GLY A 263 16.50 -3.44 -9.59
CA GLY A 263 15.26 -3.74 -10.30
C GLY A 263 14.19 -2.65 -10.18
N ASN A 264 13.00 -2.97 -10.68
CA ASN A 264 11.82 -2.10 -10.70
C ASN A 264 10.78 -2.70 -9.72
N PRO A 265 10.25 -1.96 -8.74
CA PRO A 265 10.29 -0.49 -8.58
C PRO A 265 11.36 0.05 -7.62
N PHE A 266 12.19 -0.82 -7.03
CA PHE A 266 13.21 -0.47 -6.04
C PHE A 266 14.13 0.68 -6.46
N GLY A 267 14.84 0.54 -7.58
CA GLY A 267 15.76 1.55 -8.07
C GLY A 267 15.08 2.89 -8.39
N PRO A 268 14.02 2.89 -9.22
CA PRO A 268 13.23 4.08 -9.48
C PRO A 268 12.76 4.77 -8.19
N PHE A 269 12.21 4.03 -7.21
CA PHE A 269 11.65 4.59 -5.98
C PHE A 269 12.65 5.44 -5.21
N TRP A 270 13.81 4.86 -4.88
CA TRP A 270 14.84 5.56 -4.12
C TRP A 270 15.46 6.71 -4.90
N LYS A 271 15.53 6.59 -6.23
CA LYS A 271 15.95 7.68 -7.11
C LYS A 271 14.96 8.86 -7.07
N HIS A 272 13.66 8.59 -7.12
CA HIS A 272 12.62 9.62 -7.07
C HIS A 272 12.69 10.44 -5.78
N VAL A 273 12.89 9.79 -4.63
CA VAL A 273 12.99 10.46 -3.32
C VAL A 273 14.40 11.00 -3.01
N GLY A 274 15.35 10.89 -3.94
CA GLY A 274 16.71 11.44 -3.77
C GLY A 274 17.57 10.72 -2.72
N VAL A 275 17.34 9.43 -2.50
CA VAL A 275 18.05 8.61 -1.51
C VAL A 275 19.04 7.67 -2.19
N LYS A 276 20.27 7.66 -1.67
CA LYS A 276 21.32 6.70 -1.99
C LYS A 276 21.84 6.13 -0.69
N PHE A 277 21.92 4.82 -0.60
CA PHE A 277 22.42 4.13 0.58
C PHE A 277 23.93 3.91 0.51
N THR A 278 24.59 4.02 1.67
CA THR A 278 26.04 3.81 1.84
C THR A 278 26.36 2.59 2.68
N ASP A 279 25.39 2.11 3.46
CA ASP A 279 25.56 1.05 4.45
C ASP A 279 24.23 0.31 4.66
N GLU A 280 24.25 -0.81 5.37
CA GLU A 280 23.11 -1.72 5.50
C GLU A 280 22.94 -2.21 6.94
N PHE A 281 21.73 -2.62 7.32
CA PHE A 281 21.49 -3.31 8.59
C PHE A 281 20.53 -4.48 8.43
N TYR A 282 20.64 -5.47 9.32
CA TYR A 282 19.87 -6.71 9.24
C TYR A 282 19.13 -7.00 10.54
N PHE A 283 17.83 -7.27 10.43
CA PHE A 283 16.92 -7.40 11.57
C PHE A 283 16.25 -8.78 11.70
N GLY A 284 16.53 -9.72 10.80
CA GLY A 284 15.91 -11.05 10.80
C GLY A 284 16.33 -11.96 11.95
N ASP A 285 17.33 -11.57 12.72
CA ASP A 285 17.76 -12.23 13.96
C ASP A 285 17.05 -11.67 15.21
N ILE A 286 16.23 -10.62 15.08
CA ILE A 286 15.34 -10.18 16.16
C ILE A 286 14.20 -11.19 16.26
N PRO A 287 14.00 -11.88 17.40
CA PRO A 287 12.86 -12.77 17.58
C PRO A 287 11.55 -11.99 17.46
N GLY A 288 10.65 -12.44 16.59
CA GLY A 288 9.43 -11.72 16.18
C GLY A 288 9.61 -10.87 14.91
N GLY A 289 10.84 -10.59 14.49
CA GLY A 289 11.11 -9.84 13.26
C GLY A 289 10.49 -8.44 13.31
N PHE A 290 9.60 -8.13 12.36
CA PHE A 290 8.85 -6.87 12.31
C PHE A 290 7.46 -6.96 12.96
N ASP A 291 7.07 -8.11 13.52
CA ASP A 291 5.84 -8.25 14.26
C ASP A 291 6.04 -7.68 15.68
N LEU A 292 5.40 -6.55 15.94
CA LEU A 292 5.55 -5.78 17.18
C LEU A 292 4.31 -5.84 18.08
N GLU A 293 3.41 -6.81 17.86
CA GLU A 293 2.25 -7.01 18.74
C GLU A 293 2.69 -7.31 20.18
N GLU A 294 3.79 -8.04 20.33
CA GLU A 294 4.44 -8.26 21.62
C GLU A 294 5.36 -7.08 22.00
N PRO A 295 5.12 -6.39 23.14
CA PRO A 295 5.92 -5.24 23.55
C PRO A 295 7.41 -5.53 23.72
N GLU A 296 7.77 -6.79 23.99
CA GLU A 296 9.16 -7.22 24.12
C GLU A 296 9.93 -7.17 22.80
N VAL A 297 9.26 -7.37 21.66
CA VAL A 297 9.91 -7.26 20.34
C VAL A 297 10.26 -5.80 20.07
N ALA A 298 9.35 -4.86 20.33
CA ALA A 298 9.60 -3.42 20.20
C ALA A 298 10.80 -2.95 21.06
N LYS A 299 10.92 -3.47 22.30
CA LYS A 299 12.10 -3.20 23.15
C LYS A 299 13.40 -3.69 22.54
N LYS A 300 13.42 -4.89 21.93
CA LYS A 300 14.60 -5.43 21.23
C LYS A 300 15.00 -4.54 20.05
N TRP A 301 14.03 -4.01 19.30
CA TRP A 301 14.28 -3.03 18.25
C TRP A 301 14.90 -1.75 18.79
N SER A 302 14.32 -1.16 19.85
CA SER A 302 14.86 0.07 20.45
C SER A 302 16.27 -0.12 21.03
N LEU A 303 16.57 -1.29 21.58
CA LEU A 303 17.91 -1.62 22.09
C LEU A 303 18.94 -1.78 20.96
N ARG A 304 18.55 -2.45 19.86
CA ARG A 304 19.45 -2.74 18.75
C ARG A 304 19.64 -1.54 17.82
N TYR A 305 18.60 -0.75 17.63
CA TYR A 305 18.58 0.42 16.76
C TYR A 305 18.06 1.64 17.52
N PRO A 306 18.83 2.18 18.48
CA PRO A 306 18.44 3.37 19.22
C PRO A 306 18.45 4.61 18.31
N SER A 307 17.62 5.61 18.61
CA SER A 307 17.38 6.76 17.71
C SER A 307 18.55 7.74 17.59
N ASP A 308 19.47 7.74 18.55
CA ASP A 308 20.71 8.50 18.52
C ASP A 308 21.70 7.99 17.46
N GLN A 309 21.75 6.67 17.25
CA GLN A 309 22.63 6.03 16.25
C GLN A 309 21.90 5.70 14.95
N TYR A 310 20.61 5.43 15.03
CA TYR A 310 19.72 5.13 13.92
C TYR A 310 18.54 6.12 13.94
N PRO A 311 18.77 7.40 13.62
CA PRO A 311 17.71 8.40 13.58
C PRO A 311 16.66 8.09 12.51
N VAL A 312 17.03 7.33 11.47
CA VAL A 312 16.14 6.89 10.40
C VAL A 312 16.31 5.39 10.17
N LEU A 313 15.22 4.65 10.33
CA LEU A 313 15.12 3.25 9.92
C LEU A 313 14.53 3.18 8.51
N ALA A 314 15.40 3.09 7.50
CA ALA A 314 14.99 2.94 6.12
C ALA A 314 14.90 1.46 5.73
N PHE A 315 13.79 1.02 5.15
CA PHE A 315 13.57 -0.38 4.78
C PHE A 315 13.42 -0.55 3.28
N SER A 316 14.10 -1.55 2.71
CA SER A 316 13.99 -1.87 1.28
C SER A 316 12.57 -2.27 0.85
N SER A 317 11.80 -2.79 1.80
CA SER A 317 10.42 -3.23 1.64
C SER A 317 9.62 -2.82 2.87
N ALA A 318 8.28 -2.79 2.80
CA ALA A 318 7.46 -2.46 3.95
C ALA A 318 7.72 -3.41 5.15
N PRO A 319 7.97 -2.90 6.37
CA PRO A 319 8.06 -3.71 7.59
C PRO A 319 6.65 -4.10 8.07
N ALA A 320 5.94 -4.88 7.27
CA ALA A 320 4.53 -5.21 7.47
C ALA A 320 4.18 -6.60 6.91
N HIS A 321 3.16 -7.22 7.48
CA HIS A 321 2.57 -8.43 6.91
C HIS A 321 1.84 -8.13 5.60
N PHE A 322 1.83 -9.12 4.71
CA PHE A 322 0.93 -9.18 3.58
C PHE A 322 0.27 -10.55 3.51
N PRO A 323 -1.07 -10.62 3.43
CA PRO A 323 -2.05 -9.52 3.57
C PRO A 323 -2.00 -8.83 4.94
N ALA A 324 -2.70 -7.70 5.13
CA ALA A 324 -2.77 -7.07 6.44
C ALA A 324 -3.48 -8.00 7.45
N ILE A 325 -2.89 -8.16 8.62
CA ILE A 325 -3.48 -8.90 9.74
C ILE A 325 -4.75 -8.21 10.25
N LYS A 326 -5.60 -8.97 10.94
CA LYS A 326 -6.92 -8.54 11.40
C LYS A 326 -6.84 -7.27 12.26
N GLU A 327 -5.82 -7.21 13.09
CA GLU A 327 -5.55 -6.20 14.10
C GLU A 327 -5.22 -4.85 13.46
N HIS A 328 -4.63 -4.82 12.26
CA HIS A 328 -4.26 -3.58 11.58
C HIS A 328 -5.33 -3.05 10.63
N ARG A 329 -6.37 -3.84 10.30
CA ARG A 329 -7.39 -3.43 9.31
C ARG A 329 -8.15 -2.18 9.68
N HIS A 330 -8.43 -1.99 10.97
CA HIS A 330 -9.17 -0.83 11.48
C HIS A 330 -8.44 0.50 11.24
N LEU A 331 -7.13 0.47 10.95
CA LEU A 331 -6.34 1.66 10.65
C LEU A 331 -6.73 2.32 9.33
N GLN A 332 -7.49 1.63 8.47
CA GLN A 332 -8.08 2.22 7.27
C GLN A 332 -8.94 3.45 7.60
N LYS A 333 -9.50 3.54 8.81
CA LYS A 333 -10.29 4.70 9.27
C LYS A 333 -9.54 6.03 9.20
N PHE A 334 -8.21 6.01 9.17
CA PHE A 334 -7.37 7.21 9.10
C PHE A 334 -6.91 7.56 7.68
N ALA A 335 -7.16 6.68 6.70
CA ALA A 335 -6.85 6.95 5.29
C ALA A 335 -8.03 7.66 4.62
N HIS A 336 -8.10 8.98 4.76
CA HIS A 336 -9.13 9.81 4.13
C HIS A 336 -8.67 10.28 2.76
N TRP A 337 -9.50 10.09 1.73
CA TRP A 337 -9.25 10.70 0.43
C TRP A 337 -9.10 12.22 0.54
N ASN A 338 -8.19 12.80 -0.23
CA ASN A 338 -8.12 14.25 -0.32
C ASN A 338 -9.39 14.84 -0.96
N SER A 339 -9.61 16.14 -0.74
CA SER A 339 -10.80 16.82 -1.23
C SER A 339 -10.94 16.79 -2.75
N ILE A 340 -9.84 16.73 -3.51
CA ILE A 340 -9.87 16.70 -4.97
C ILE A 340 -10.52 15.40 -5.45
N VAL A 341 -10.00 14.26 -4.98
CA VAL A 341 -10.52 12.92 -5.32
C VAL A 341 -11.99 12.79 -4.91
N LEU A 342 -12.35 13.24 -3.71
CA LEU A 342 -13.74 13.17 -3.23
C LEU A 342 -14.68 14.03 -4.09
N ASN A 343 -14.29 15.26 -4.42
CA ASN A 343 -15.11 16.15 -5.22
C ASN A 343 -15.28 15.62 -6.65
N ASP A 344 -14.22 15.07 -7.25
CA ASP A 344 -14.29 14.49 -8.59
C ASP A 344 -15.14 13.21 -8.62
N ALA A 345 -15.04 12.37 -7.60
CA ALA A 345 -15.88 11.19 -7.44
C ALA A 345 -17.35 11.56 -7.25
N GLN A 346 -17.64 12.53 -6.38
CA GLN A 346 -19.00 13.03 -6.14
C GLN A 346 -19.60 13.63 -7.40
N LYS A 347 -18.85 14.47 -8.12
CA LYS A 347 -19.27 15.03 -9.39
C LYS A 347 -19.58 13.94 -10.42
N PHE A 348 -18.71 12.93 -10.53
CA PHE A 348 -18.97 11.81 -11.43
C PHE A 348 -20.26 11.07 -11.06
N VAL A 349 -20.47 10.79 -9.78
CA VAL A 349 -21.68 10.13 -9.27
C VAL A 349 -22.92 10.96 -9.61
N ASP A 350 -22.93 12.26 -9.33
CA ASP A 350 -24.10 13.11 -9.55
C ASP A 350 -24.47 13.26 -11.04
N GLU A 351 -23.46 13.34 -11.91
CA GLU A 351 -23.65 13.46 -13.35
C GLU A 351 -24.01 12.12 -14.02
N ASN A 352 -23.48 11.00 -13.51
CA ASN A 352 -23.47 9.73 -14.22
C ASN A 352 -24.10 8.55 -13.49
N LEU A 353 -24.56 8.67 -12.25
CA LEU A 353 -25.13 7.54 -11.50
C LEU A 353 -26.41 7.97 -10.76
N GLN A 354 -27.52 7.31 -11.07
CA GLN A 354 -28.77 7.51 -10.33
C GLN A 354 -28.78 6.59 -9.12
N ARG A 355 -28.92 7.18 -7.92
CA ARG A 355 -29.05 6.44 -6.66
C ARG A 355 -30.44 5.78 -6.52
N PRO A 356 -30.56 4.64 -5.81
CA PRO A 356 -29.46 3.82 -5.31
C PRO A 356 -28.65 3.20 -6.46
N TYR A 357 -27.34 3.14 -6.34
CA TYR A 357 -26.48 2.49 -7.33
C TYR A 357 -25.61 1.41 -6.71
N ILE A 358 -25.32 0.40 -7.54
CA ILE A 358 -24.43 -0.71 -7.19
C ILE A 358 -23.06 -0.43 -7.78
N GLY A 359 -22.01 -0.44 -6.96
CA GLY A 359 -20.63 -0.45 -7.42
C GLY A 359 -20.13 -1.88 -7.55
N ILE A 360 -19.50 -2.24 -8.67
CA ILE A 360 -18.88 -3.56 -8.85
C ILE A 360 -17.40 -3.41 -9.19
N HIS A 361 -16.59 -4.31 -8.63
CA HIS A 361 -15.19 -4.45 -9.02
C HIS A 361 -14.96 -5.81 -9.71
N LEU A 362 -14.56 -5.77 -10.97
CA LEU A 362 -14.23 -6.94 -11.77
C LEU A 362 -12.71 -7.06 -11.87
N ARG A 363 -12.18 -8.18 -11.38
CA ARG A 363 -10.75 -8.53 -11.51
C ARG A 363 -10.66 -9.71 -12.47
N ASN A 364 -10.28 -9.45 -13.71
CA ASN A 364 -10.35 -10.42 -14.80
C ASN A 364 -9.25 -10.26 -15.87
N ASN A 365 -8.16 -9.57 -15.55
CA ASN A 365 -6.96 -9.58 -16.38
C ASN A 365 -6.32 -10.99 -16.42
N ILE A 366 -5.48 -11.23 -17.43
CA ILE A 366 -4.88 -12.53 -17.72
C ILE A 366 -3.96 -13.04 -16.59
N ASP A 367 -3.28 -12.14 -15.89
CA ASP A 367 -2.47 -12.42 -14.70
C ASP A 367 -3.33 -13.02 -13.56
N TRP A 368 -4.56 -12.53 -13.42
CA TRP A 368 -5.49 -12.97 -12.40
C TRP A 368 -6.01 -14.41 -12.62
N ILE A 369 -6.09 -14.85 -13.89
CA ILE A 369 -6.56 -16.21 -14.21
C ILE A 369 -5.62 -17.25 -13.60
N ARG A 370 -4.29 -17.03 -13.70
CA ARG A 370 -3.28 -17.94 -13.13
C ARG A 370 -3.43 -18.05 -11.61
N VAL A 371 -3.66 -16.93 -10.92
CA VAL A 371 -3.92 -16.90 -9.47
C VAL A 371 -5.16 -17.73 -9.13
N CYS A 372 -6.25 -17.56 -9.86
CA CYS A 372 -7.49 -18.26 -9.53
C CYS A 372 -7.47 -19.76 -9.87
N ASN A 373 -6.63 -20.20 -10.79
CA ASN A 373 -6.46 -21.63 -11.08
C ASN A 373 -5.86 -22.41 -9.90
N LEU A 374 -5.21 -21.73 -8.94
CA LEU A 374 -4.76 -22.35 -7.69
C LEU A 374 -5.93 -22.97 -6.88
N TYR A 375 -7.15 -22.46 -7.05
CA TYR A 375 -8.35 -23.02 -6.43
C TYR A 375 -8.91 -24.26 -7.14
N GLU A 376 -8.40 -24.66 -8.31
CA GLU A 376 -8.89 -25.84 -9.05
C GLU A 376 -8.47 -27.17 -8.42
N ASN A 377 -7.28 -27.22 -7.81
CA ASN A 377 -6.66 -28.47 -7.37
C ASN A 377 -6.91 -28.84 -5.89
N GLY A 378 -7.79 -28.11 -5.19
CA GLY A 378 -8.32 -28.47 -3.86
C GLY A 378 -7.37 -28.35 -2.67
N ASP A 379 -6.05 -28.47 -2.86
CA ASP A 379 -5.06 -28.39 -1.78
C ASP A 379 -4.80 -26.96 -1.29
N GLU A 380 -4.86 -25.96 -2.19
CA GLU A 380 -4.73 -24.54 -1.83
C GLU A 380 -6.05 -23.90 -1.36
N ALA A 381 -7.18 -24.62 -1.44
CA ALA A 381 -8.45 -24.20 -0.84
C ALA A 381 -8.42 -24.17 0.71
N ARG A 382 -7.26 -24.47 1.33
CA ARG A 382 -7.01 -24.37 2.77
C ARG A 382 -6.14 -23.17 3.17
N ARG A 383 -5.56 -22.43 2.21
CA ARG A 383 -4.72 -21.25 2.50
C ARG A 383 -5.39 -19.98 2.01
N HIS A 384 -5.28 -18.92 2.79
CA HIS A 384 -5.75 -17.62 2.35
C HIS A 384 -4.82 -17.13 1.23
N ILE A 385 -5.39 -16.87 0.06
CA ILE A 385 -4.71 -16.18 -1.04
C ILE A 385 -5.11 -14.72 -0.97
N PHE A 386 -4.12 -13.83 -0.97
CA PHE A 386 -4.31 -12.38 -0.93
C PHE A 386 -5.41 -11.99 0.08
N ALA A 387 -6.37 -11.15 -0.30
CA ALA A 387 -7.36 -10.64 0.63
C ALA A 387 -8.53 -11.59 0.95
N SER A 388 -8.47 -12.87 0.58
CA SER A 388 -9.60 -13.83 0.72
C SER A 388 -10.24 -13.89 2.11
N ALA A 389 -9.45 -13.70 3.18
CA ALA A 389 -9.95 -13.63 4.56
C ALA A 389 -11.03 -12.55 4.76
N GLN A 390 -11.11 -11.52 3.90
CA GLN A 390 -12.12 -10.47 3.97
C GLN A 390 -13.55 -10.98 3.76
N CYS A 391 -13.74 -12.11 3.07
CA CYS A 391 -15.06 -12.72 2.90
C CYS A 391 -15.17 -14.07 3.60
N THR A 392 -14.10 -14.87 3.61
CA THR A 392 -14.11 -16.20 4.25
C THR A 392 -14.03 -16.12 5.76
N GLY A 393 -13.58 -14.98 6.29
CA GLY A 393 -13.09 -14.83 7.65
C GLY A 393 -11.67 -15.41 7.81
N PHE A 394 -10.98 -15.03 8.89
CA PHE A 394 -9.58 -15.38 9.15
C PHE A 394 -9.37 -16.82 9.61
N ALA A 395 -10.43 -17.45 10.11
CA ALA A 395 -10.47 -18.86 10.48
C ALA A 395 -11.44 -19.66 9.60
N TRP A 396 -11.78 -19.13 8.40
CA TRP A 396 -12.72 -19.73 7.46
C TRP A 396 -14.15 -19.84 8.00
N GLU A 397 -14.55 -18.93 8.90
CA GLU A 397 -15.83 -18.90 9.60
C GLU A 397 -17.03 -18.84 8.63
N HIS A 398 -16.85 -18.22 7.46
CA HIS A 398 -17.90 -18.07 6.45
C HIS A 398 -17.84 -19.10 5.33
N GLY A 399 -16.83 -19.98 5.34
CA GLY A 399 -16.64 -21.04 4.35
C GLY A 399 -15.42 -20.86 3.46
N LYS A 400 -15.21 -21.82 2.56
CA LYS A 400 -14.04 -21.87 1.66
C LYS A 400 -14.34 -21.20 0.33
N LEU A 401 -13.31 -20.60 -0.26
CA LEU A 401 -13.41 -19.96 -1.55
C LEU A 401 -13.39 -20.99 -2.69
N SER A 402 -14.21 -20.77 -3.71
CA SER A 402 -14.19 -21.52 -4.97
C SER A 402 -13.44 -20.74 -6.05
N ARG A 403 -13.04 -21.42 -7.13
CA ARG A 403 -12.53 -20.76 -8.34
C ARG A 403 -13.53 -19.73 -8.88
N GLU A 404 -14.83 -20.04 -8.85
CA GLU A 404 -15.88 -19.13 -9.30
C GLU A 404 -15.96 -17.84 -8.46
N ALA A 405 -15.69 -17.91 -7.15
CA ALA A 405 -15.62 -16.72 -6.31
C ALA A 405 -14.34 -15.89 -6.55
N CYS A 406 -13.25 -16.52 -7.02
CA CYS A 406 -12.02 -15.84 -7.40
C CYS A 406 -12.09 -15.19 -8.79
N LEU A 407 -12.65 -15.91 -9.76
CA LEU A 407 -12.79 -15.49 -11.16
C LEU A 407 -14.21 -15.83 -11.67
N PRO A 408 -15.21 -15.00 -11.32
CA PRO A 408 -16.60 -15.27 -11.67
C PRO A 408 -16.85 -15.15 -13.17
N GLY A 409 -17.64 -16.08 -13.71
CA GLY A 409 -18.10 -16.00 -15.09
C GLY A 409 -19.13 -14.88 -15.29
N ILE A 410 -19.29 -14.43 -16.54
CA ILE A 410 -20.24 -13.35 -16.88
C ILE A 410 -21.68 -13.64 -16.42
N ASN A 411 -22.10 -14.91 -16.44
CA ASN A 411 -23.42 -15.32 -15.97
C ASN A 411 -23.58 -15.11 -14.45
N THR A 412 -22.57 -15.49 -13.66
CA THR A 412 -22.55 -15.29 -12.21
C THR A 412 -22.57 -13.81 -11.87
N ILE A 413 -21.71 -13.02 -12.54
CA ILE A 413 -21.66 -11.57 -12.39
C ILE A 413 -23.05 -10.97 -12.67
N ALA A 414 -23.62 -11.28 -13.83
CA ALA A 414 -24.86 -10.65 -14.28
C ALA A 414 -26.07 -11.09 -13.45
N ASN A 415 -26.16 -12.36 -13.04
CA ASN A 415 -27.23 -12.85 -12.16
C ASN A 415 -27.18 -12.17 -10.79
N MET A 416 -25.98 -12.03 -10.21
CA MET A 416 -25.82 -11.38 -8.92
C MET A 416 -26.17 -9.89 -8.99
N ILE A 417 -25.79 -9.19 -10.07
CA ILE A 417 -26.17 -7.79 -10.27
C ILE A 417 -27.69 -7.65 -10.39
N VAL A 418 -28.37 -8.55 -11.12
CA VAL A 418 -29.84 -8.54 -11.21
C VAL A 418 -30.49 -8.78 -9.84
N ASP A 419 -30.03 -9.77 -9.07
CA ASP A 419 -30.52 -10.06 -7.72
C ASP A 419 -30.38 -8.82 -6.82
N LYS A 420 -29.18 -8.25 -6.73
CA LYS A 420 -28.91 -7.08 -5.89
C LYS A 420 -29.64 -5.83 -6.39
N SER A 421 -29.80 -5.66 -7.69
CA SER A 421 -30.57 -4.53 -8.24
C SER A 421 -32.03 -4.60 -7.82
N ASN A 422 -32.63 -5.79 -7.82
CA ASN A 422 -34.01 -5.98 -7.37
C ASN A 422 -34.13 -5.80 -5.84
N HIS A 423 -33.17 -6.33 -5.08
CA HIS A 423 -33.18 -6.23 -3.62
C HIS A 423 -33.07 -4.78 -3.12
N PHE A 424 -32.19 -3.98 -3.73
CA PHE A 424 -31.93 -2.59 -3.32
C PHE A 424 -32.72 -1.54 -4.12
N GLY A 425 -33.47 -1.94 -5.15
CA GLY A 425 -34.13 -1.00 -6.06
C GLY A 425 -33.13 -0.11 -6.80
N ALA A 426 -32.03 -0.69 -7.28
CA ALA A 426 -30.95 0.09 -7.90
C ALA A 426 -31.38 0.69 -9.25
N ASN A 427 -31.01 1.96 -9.48
CA ASN A 427 -31.26 2.69 -10.73
C ASN A 427 -30.03 2.71 -11.65
N SER A 428 -28.84 2.43 -11.12
CA SER A 428 -27.63 2.33 -11.93
C SER A 428 -26.60 1.36 -11.35
N VAL A 429 -25.67 0.93 -12.20
CA VAL A 429 -24.55 0.06 -11.85
C VAL A 429 -23.26 0.70 -12.35
N TYR A 430 -22.32 0.94 -11.45
CA TYR A 430 -20.98 1.39 -11.77
C TYR A 430 -20.02 0.20 -11.84
N VAL A 431 -19.20 0.12 -12.89
CA VAL A 431 -18.25 -0.95 -13.14
C VAL A 431 -16.82 -0.42 -13.14
N ALA A 432 -16.01 -0.86 -12.17
CA ALA A 432 -14.56 -0.78 -12.22
C ALA A 432 -13.98 -2.13 -12.65
N SER A 433 -13.01 -2.12 -13.57
CA SER A 433 -12.38 -3.35 -14.05
C SER A 433 -10.93 -3.12 -14.48
N ASP A 434 -10.08 -4.08 -14.18
CA ASP A 434 -8.69 -4.08 -14.61
C ASP A 434 -8.49 -4.51 -16.07
N TYR A 435 -9.51 -5.10 -16.71
CA TYR A 435 -9.46 -5.50 -18.11
C TYR A 435 -10.84 -5.38 -18.79
N GLN A 436 -11.70 -6.40 -18.66
CA GLN A 436 -13.01 -6.42 -19.31
C GLN A 436 -14.11 -5.89 -18.39
N HIS A 437 -14.79 -4.84 -18.84
CA HIS A 437 -15.87 -4.18 -18.10
C HIS A 437 -17.26 -4.78 -18.39
N TYR A 438 -17.42 -5.59 -19.45
CA TYR A 438 -18.68 -6.22 -19.86
C TYR A 438 -19.91 -5.29 -19.95
N ILE A 439 -19.70 -4.01 -20.27
CA ILE A 439 -20.79 -3.01 -20.22
C ILE A 439 -21.98 -3.39 -21.10
N LYS A 440 -21.74 -3.91 -22.31
CA LYS A 440 -22.81 -4.26 -23.26
C LYS A 440 -23.57 -5.50 -22.79
N GLU A 441 -22.85 -6.50 -22.33
CA GLU A 441 -23.37 -7.78 -21.85
C GLU A 441 -24.22 -7.58 -20.59
N LEU A 442 -23.71 -6.79 -19.63
CA LEU A 442 -24.42 -6.44 -18.40
C LEU A 442 -25.65 -5.59 -18.69
N GLN A 443 -25.54 -4.57 -19.56
CA GLN A 443 -26.70 -3.75 -19.95
C GLN A 443 -27.77 -4.59 -20.65
N HIS A 444 -27.37 -5.51 -21.53
CA HIS A 444 -28.30 -6.42 -22.19
C HIS A 444 -29.04 -7.30 -21.18
N ARG A 445 -28.32 -7.91 -20.23
CA ARG A 445 -28.92 -8.75 -19.19
C ARG A 445 -29.88 -7.95 -18.31
N LEU A 446 -29.49 -6.77 -17.86
CA LEU A 446 -30.35 -5.92 -17.02
C LEU A 446 -31.61 -5.47 -17.76
N ASN A 447 -31.52 -5.12 -19.05
CA ASN A 447 -32.68 -4.72 -19.85
C ASN A 447 -33.75 -5.81 -20.00
N GLN A 448 -33.40 -7.09 -19.83
CA GLN A 448 -34.35 -8.19 -19.81
C GLN A 448 -35.22 -8.20 -18.54
N HIS A 449 -34.76 -7.59 -17.46
CA HIS A 449 -35.44 -7.54 -16.16
C HIS A 449 -35.97 -6.14 -15.83
N ASN A 450 -35.16 -5.10 -16.04
CA ASN A 450 -35.51 -3.70 -15.81
C ASN A 450 -34.73 -2.78 -16.76
N LYS A 451 -35.42 -2.18 -17.73
CA LYS A 451 -34.83 -1.30 -18.75
C LYS A 451 -34.35 0.06 -18.24
N ASN A 452 -34.71 0.42 -17.02
CA ASN A 452 -34.36 1.73 -16.44
C ASN A 452 -32.97 1.72 -15.77
N ILE A 453 -32.37 0.54 -15.57
CA ILE A 453 -31.06 0.43 -14.92
C ILE A 453 -29.96 0.71 -15.94
N ARG A 454 -29.12 1.72 -15.67
CA ARG A 454 -27.98 2.06 -16.53
C ARG A 454 -26.67 1.50 -16.00
N VAL A 455 -25.89 0.85 -16.86
CA VAL A 455 -24.53 0.37 -16.57
C VAL A 455 -23.50 1.40 -17.05
N VAL A 456 -22.58 1.78 -16.17
CA VAL A 456 -21.67 2.91 -16.34
C VAL A 456 -20.25 2.51 -15.94
N ARG A 457 -19.26 3.07 -16.62
CA ARG A 457 -17.84 3.00 -16.23
C ARG A 457 -17.17 4.35 -16.48
N LEU A 458 -16.00 4.57 -15.89
CA LEU A 458 -15.13 5.67 -16.31
C LEU A 458 -14.68 5.48 -17.77
N LYS A 459 -14.53 6.59 -18.47
CA LYS A 459 -13.92 6.58 -19.81
C LYS A 459 -12.42 6.31 -19.68
N GLN A 460 -11.80 5.77 -20.73
CA GLN A 460 -10.38 5.39 -20.68
C GLN A 460 -9.46 6.56 -20.31
N ASN A 461 -9.77 7.76 -20.80
CA ASN A 461 -9.01 8.99 -20.50
C ASN A 461 -9.30 9.58 -19.10
N GLN A 462 -10.20 8.97 -18.34
CA GLN A 462 -10.58 9.33 -16.98
C GLN A 462 -10.30 8.20 -15.99
N SER A 463 -9.78 7.05 -16.45
CA SER A 463 -9.50 5.90 -15.59
C SER A 463 -8.33 6.27 -14.69
N ASP A 464 -8.66 6.45 -13.42
CA ASP A 464 -7.76 6.81 -12.34
C ASP A 464 -8.14 5.92 -11.16
N VAL A 465 -7.16 5.21 -10.60
CA VAL A 465 -7.35 4.29 -9.47
C VAL A 465 -8.02 4.99 -8.28
N ARG A 466 -7.65 6.25 -8.01
CA ARG A 466 -8.21 7.06 -6.92
C ARG A 466 -9.70 7.27 -7.13
N LEU A 467 -10.06 7.69 -8.34
CA LEU A 467 -11.45 7.97 -8.73
C LEU A 467 -12.29 6.69 -8.74
N GLU A 468 -11.76 5.58 -9.26
CA GLU A 468 -12.44 4.29 -9.28
C GLU A 468 -12.78 3.80 -7.86
N LEU A 469 -11.80 3.83 -6.95
CA LEU A 469 -12.00 3.40 -5.56
C LEU A 469 -13.01 4.30 -4.85
N ALA A 470 -12.86 5.62 -4.96
CA ALA A 470 -13.78 6.57 -4.33
C ALA A 470 -15.23 6.36 -4.81
N ILE A 471 -15.47 6.16 -6.11
CA ILE A 471 -16.81 5.88 -6.64
C ILE A 471 -17.36 4.54 -6.11
N LEU A 472 -16.53 3.50 -5.99
CA LEU A 472 -16.95 2.22 -5.43
C LEU A 472 -17.33 2.34 -3.94
N GLU A 473 -16.56 3.09 -3.17
CA GLU A 473 -16.82 3.37 -1.76
C GLU A 473 -18.12 4.13 -1.55
N MET A 474 -18.46 5.04 -2.47
CA MET A 474 -19.68 5.86 -2.45
C MET A 474 -20.96 5.08 -2.80
N SER A 475 -20.85 3.84 -3.29
CA SER A 475 -22.00 3.04 -3.74
C SER A 475 -22.95 2.68 -2.60
N ASP A 476 -24.24 2.59 -2.90
CA ASP A 476 -25.25 2.16 -1.93
C ASP A 476 -25.06 0.67 -1.58
N HIS A 477 -24.70 -0.14 -2.58
CA HIS A 477 -24.21 -1.50 -2.40
C HIS A 477 -22.95 -1.76 -3.22
N PHE A 478 -21.94 -2.39 -2.61
CA PHE A 478 -20.70 -2.77 -3.28
C PHE A 478 -20.63 -4.29 -3.48
N ILE A 479 -20.27 -4.74 -4.68
CA ILE A 479 -19.95 -6.13 -4.99
C ILE A 479 -18.46 -6.23 -5.37
N GLY A 480 -17.67 -6.81 -4.49
CA GLY A 480 -16.22 -6.93 -4.65
C GLY A 480 -15.77 -8.31 -5.16
N ASN A 481 -14.48 -8.39 -5.46
CA ASN A 481 -13.77 -9.66 -5.62
C ASN A 481 -13.10 -10.02 -4.28
N CYS A 482 -13.43 -11.16 -3.70
CA CYS A 482 -12.97 -11.53 -2.36
C CYS A 482 -11.44 -11.70 -2.26
N VAL A 483 -10.77 -12.11 -3.33
CA VAL A 483 -9.31 -12.34 -3.31
C VAL A 483 -8.54 -11.03 -3.55
N SER A 484 -9.17 -10.04 -4.19
CA SER A 484 -8.51 -8.78 -4.56
C SER A 484 -8.28 -7.86 -3.37
N THR A 485 -7.01 -7.43 -3.19
CA THR A 485 -6.62 -6.38 -2.23
C THR A 485 -7.13 -5.00 -2.65
N PHE A 486 -7.42 -4.79 -3.94
CA PHE A 486 -8.10 -3.58 -4.43
C PHE A 486 -9.54 -3.50 -3.91
N SER A 487 -10.29 -4.61 -3.96
CA SER A 487 -11.59 -4.69 -3.30
C SER A 487 -11.47 -4.56 -1.78
N ALA A 488 -10.43 -5.14 -1.18
CA ALA A 488 -10.23 -5.09 0.26
C ALA A 488 -10.09 -3.66 0.80
N PHE A 489 -9.45 -2.77 0.02
CA PHE A 489 -9.42 -1.35 0.32
C PHE A 489 -10.83 -0.76 0.43
N VAL A 490 -11.67 -0.96 -0.58
CA VAL A 490 -13.08 -0.48 -0.60
C VAL A 490 -13.89 -1.09 0.55
N VAL A 491 -13.71 -2.39 0.82
CA VAL A 491 -14.40 -3.07 1.92
C VAL A 491 -14.06 -2.44 3.27
N ARG A 492 -12.77 -2.24 3.56
CA ARG A 492 -12.35 -1.61 4.81
C ARG A 492 -12.78 -0.16 4.91
N GLN A 493 -12.74 0.59 3.82
CA GLN A 493 -13.24 1.97 3.79
C GLN A 493 -14.72 2.01 4.17
N ARG A 494 -15.54 1.13 3.57
CA ARG A 494 -16.96 1.00 3.87
C ARG A 494 -17.23 0.59 5.32
N GLU A 495 -16.40 -0.29 5.86
CA GLU A 495 -16.49 -0.82 7.21
C GLU A 495 -16.11 0.21 8.29
N PHE A 496 -14.99 0.91 8.13
CA PHE A 496 -14.39 1.71 9.20
C PHE A 496 -14.64 3.23 9.12
N HIS A 497 -15.13 3.74 7.99
CA HIS A 497 -15.54 5.16 7.87
C HIS A 497 -17.01 5.39 8.24
N ASN A 498 -17.66 4.40 8.86
CA ASN A 498 -19.02 4.47 9.38
C ASN A 498 -20.05 5.01 8.36
N PHE A 499 -20.00 4.54 7.12
CA PHE A 499 -21.04 4.93 6.16
C PHE A 499 -22.37 4.28 6.53
N PRO A 500 -23.37 5.05 7.02
CA PRO A 500 -24.62 4.45 7.47
C PRO A 500 -25.34 3.79 6.29
N ASN A 501 -25.90 2.61 6.53
CA ASN A 501 -26.74 1.87 5.58
C ASN A 501 -26.05 1.42 4.27
N LYS A 502 -24.71 1.42 4.21
CA LYS A 502 -23.96 0.85 3.09
C LYS A 502 -23.66 -0.63 3.33
N SER A 503 -23.84 -1.47 2.31
CA SER A 503 -23.61 -2.92 2.42
C SER A 503 -22.62 -3.44 1.37
N THR A 504 -21.98 -4.58 1.65
CA THR A 504 -20.96 -5.19 0.78
C THR A 504 -21.27 -6.67 0.56
N SER A 505 -21.05 -7.15 -0.65
CA SER A 505 -21.09 -8.58 -1.00
C SER A 505 -19.93 -8.95 -1.92
N PHE A 506 -19.75 -10.24 -2.21
CA PHE A 506 -18.66 -10.75 -3.03
C PHE A 506 -19.18 -11.67 -4.11
N PHE A 507 -18.62 -11.57 -5.31
CA PHE A 507 -19.01 -12.46 -6.41
C PHE A 507 -18.75 -13.93 -6.06
N GLY A 508 -19.71 -14.80 -6.40
CA GLY A 508 -19.59 -16.25 -6.23
C GLY A 508 -19.48 -16.73 -4.78
N PHE A 509 -19.69 -15.86 -3.78
CA PHE A 509 -19.55 -16.20 -2.36
C PHE A 509 -20.68 -15.62 -1.52
N GLU A 510 -21.40 -16.51 -0.82
CA GLU A 510 -22.42 -16.12 0.15
C GLU A 510 -21.86 -16.29 1.58
N MET A 511 -21.77 -15.18 2.31
CA MET A 511 -21.33 -15.22 3.70
C MET A 511 -22.36 -15.97 4.55
N LYS A 512 -21.94 -17.08 5.15
CA LYS A 512 -22.75 -17.80 6.12
C LYS A 512 -22.82 -17.01 7.42
N LEU A 513 -24.02 -16.65 7.86
CA LEU A 513 -24.23 -16.11 9.19
C LEU A 513 -23.96 -17.21 10.23
N PRO A 514 -23.36 -16.89 11.39
CA PRO A 514 -23.28 -17.85 12.48
C PRO A 514 -24.70 -18.32 12.87
N PRO A 515 -24.86 -19.61 13.22
CA PRO A 515 -26.17 -20.13 13.61
C PRO A 515 -26.72 -19.30 14.79
N LYS A 516 -28.04 -19.01 14.75
CA LYS A 516 -28.76 -18.20 15.75
C LYS A 516 -28.63 -18.69 17.22
N SER A 517 -28.00 -19.84 17.46
CA SER A 517 -27.74 -20.37 18.79
C SER A 517 -26.53 -19.76 19.51
N GLU A 518 -25.76 -18.89 18.84
CA GLU A 518 -24.54 -18.26 19.39
C GLU A 518 -24.57 -16.72 19.39
N LEU A 519 -25.76 -16.12 19.23
CA LEU A 519 -25.98 -14.66 19.34
C LEU A 519 -26.71 -14.28 20.62
#